data_AF-A0A816IPF0-F1
#
_entry.id   AF-A0A816IPF0-F1
#
_cell.length_a   1.000
_cell.length_b   1.000
_cell.length_c   1.000
_cell.angle_alpha   90.00
_cell.angle_beta   90.00
_cell.angle_gamma   90.00
#
_symmetry.space_group_name_H-M   'P 1'
#
loop_
_entity.id
_entity.type
_entity.pdbx_description
1 polymer ?
#
loop_
_entity_poly.entity_id
_entity_poly.type
_entity_poly.pdbx_seq_one_letter_code
_entity_poly.pdbx_strand_id
1 'polypeptide(L)'
;MQTVLPQEAIEEAIGEVREVMRQYTACADPTESAARKERLRQAEEQVEVEEAAIQMVQANLENLSPTDGRRQRESPTPASRERVPATLRLGPQV
;
A
#
# COMPACT_ATOMS: atom_id res chain seq x y z
N MET A 1 11.96 4.91 22.51
CA MET A 1 10.98 5.99 22.71
C MET A 1 9.67 5.50 22.10
N GLN A 2 8.72 5.02 22.90
CA GLN A 2 7.39 4.67 22.39
C GLN A 2 6.71 5.98 22.03
N THR A 3 6.59 6.30 20.74
CA THR A 3 5.82 7.47 20.31
C THR A 3 4.35 7.15 20.57
N VAL A 4 3.77 7.79 21.59
CA VAL A 4 2.32 7.74 21.80
C VAL A 4 1.69 8.46 20.62
N LEU A 5 1.08 7.70 19.72
CA LEU A 5 0.39 8.27 18.56
C LEU A 5 -0.96 8.84 19.03
N PRO A 6 -1.41 9.98 18.47
CA PRO A 6 -2.74 10.50 18.77
C PRO A 6 -3.82 9.48 18.36
N GLN A 7 -4.73 9.17 19.29
CA GLN A 7 -5.84 8.24 19.05
C GLN A 7 -6.70 8.69 17.85
N GLU A 8 -7.01 9.97 17.78
CA GLU A 8 -7.80 10.57 16.69
C GLU A 8 -7.15 10.35 15.32
N ALA A 9 -5.83 10.50 15.23
CA ALA A 9 -5.10 10.26 13.99
C ALA A 9 -5.12 8.77 13.57
N ILE A 10 -5.13 7.84 14.54
CA ILE A 10 -5.28 6.41 14.24
C ILE A 10 -6.70 6.11 13.74
N GLU A 11 -7.72 6.67 14.36
CA GLU A 11 -9.12 6.46 13.97
C GLU A 11 -9.40 6.99 12.55
N GLU A 12 -8.89 8.17 12.22
CA GLU A 12 -8.93 8.73 10.88
C GLU A 12 -8.22 7.82 9.87
N ALA A 13 -6.99 7.38 10.22
CA ALA A 13 -6.20 6.47 9.40
C ALA A 13 -6.90 5.11 9.15
N ILE A 14 -7.59 4.55 10.14
CA ILE A 14 -8.40 3.33 9.97
C ILE A 14 -9.51 3.58 8.96
N GLY A 15 -10.19 4.72 9.03
CA GLY A 15 -11.22 5.12 8.08
C GLY A 15 -10.69 5.18 6.65
N GLU A 16 -9.53 5.79 6.45
CA GLU A 16 -8.86 5.87 5.15
C GLU A 16 -8.48 4.49 4.60
N VAL A 17 -7.88 3.63 5.42
CA VAL A 17 -7.52 2.27 5.00
C VAL A 17 -8.78 1.50 4.56
N ARG A 18 -9.87 1.60 5.32
CA ARG A 18 -11.15 0.96 4.95
C ARG A 18 -11.74 1.50 3.65
N GLU A 19 -11.64 2.80 3.40
CA GLU A 19 -12.08 3.40 2.14
C GLU A 19 -11.27 2.87 0.95
N VAL A 20 -9.95 2.83 1.06
CA VAL A 20 -9.07 2.27 0.02
C VAL A 20 -9.39 0.79 -0.21
N MET A 21 -9.63 0.03 0.86
CA MET A 21 -9.99 -1.39 0.74
C MET A 21 -11.37 -1.61 0.10
N ARG A 22 -12.31 -0.68 0.27
CA ARG A 22 -13.58 -0.69 -0.47
C ARG A 22 -13.35 -0.56 -1.97
N GLN A 23 -12.48 0.36 -2.38
CA GLN A 23 -12.12 0.53 -3.79
C GLN A 23 -11.36 -0.69 -4.34
N TYR A 24 -10.43 -1.23 -3.54
CA TYR A 24 -9.66 -2.42 -3.87
C TYR A 24 -10.56 -3.63 -4.17
N THR A 25 -11.59 -3.84 -3.35
CA THR A 25 -12.53 -4.97 -3.47
C THR A 25 -13.58 -4.78 -4.56
N ALA A 26 -13.83 -3.54 -5.02
CA ALA A 26 -14.76 -3.22 -6.10
C ALA A 26 -14.19 -3.54 -7.51
N CYS A 27 -13.57 -4.70 -7.67
CA CYS A 27 -13.10 -5.17 -8.97
C CYS A 27 -14.27 -5.58 -9.87
N ALA A 28 -14.17 -5.35 -11.18
CA ALA A 28 -15.20 -5.71 -12.15
C ALA A 28 -15.35 -7.23 -12.34
N ASP A 29 -14.27 -7.99 -12.17
CA ASP A 29 -14.31 -9.44 -12.22
C ASP A 29 -14.91 -10.00 -10.90
N PRO A 30 -15.99 -10.79 -10.98
CA PRO A 30 -16.68 -11.25 -9.78
C PRO A 30 -15.85 -12.23 -8.93
N THR A 31 -15.00 -13.05 -9.57
CA THR A 31 -14.12 -14.01 -8.89
C THR A 31 -13.01 -13.27 -8.14
N GLU A 32 -12.38 -12.30 -8.80
CA GLU A 32 -11.34 -11.47 -8.18
C GLU A 32 -11.91 -10.58 -7.06
N SER A 33 -13.10 -9.97 -7.27
CA SER A 33 -13.80 -9.23 -6.22
C SER A 33 -14.05 -10.11 -4.99
N ALA A 34 -14.52 -11.34 -5.18
CA ALA A 34 -14.73 -12.29 -4.08
C ALA A 34 -13.40 -12.65 -3.38
N ALA A 35 -12.34 -12.93 -4.14
CA ALA A 35 -11.02 -13.25 -3.58
C ALA A 35 -10.44 -12.08 -2.78
N ARG A 36 -10.61 -10.84 -3.24
CA ARG A 36 -10.15 -9.64 -2.53
C ARG A 36 -10.94 -9.37 -1.26
N LYS A 37 -12.26 -9.57 -1.30
CA LYS A 37 -13.12 -9.44 -0.11
C LYS A 37 -12.74 -10.46 0.95
N GLU A 38 -12.45 -11.70 0.56
CA GLU A 38 -12.00 -12.71 1.51
C GLU A 38 -10.64 -12.35 2.12
N ARG A 39 -9.69 -11.85 1.32
CA ARG A 39 -8.41 -11.35 1.83
C ARG A 39 -8.58 -10.19 2.81
N LEU A 40 -9.50 -9.26 2.53
CA LEU A 40 -9.83 -8.17 3.45
C LEU A 40 -10.42 -8.69 4.76
N ARG A 41 -11.37 -9.64 4.70
CA ARG A 41 -11.97 -10.28 5.87
C ARG A 41 -10.90 -10.91 6.78
N GLN A 42 -9.95 -11.63 6.18
CA GLN A 42 -8.83 -12.25 6.91
C GLN A 42 -7.88 -11.21 7.52
N ALA A 43 -7.64 -10.10 6.83
CA ALA A 43 -6.83 -9.00 7.35
C ALA A 43 -7.49 -8.32 8.56
N GLU A 44 -8.81 -8.12 8.53
CA GLU A 44 -9.58 -7.60 9.67
C GLU A 44 -9.55 -8.57 10.87
N GLU A 45 -9.72 -9.87 10.63
CA GLU A 45 -9.60 -10.90 11.68
C GLU A 45 -8.21 -10.92 12.34
N GLN A 46 -7.17 -10.57 11.57
CA GLN A 46 -5.77 -10.51 12.01
C GLN A 46 -5.35 -9.12 12.50
N VAL A 47 -6.26 -8.14 12.57
CA VAL A 47 -5.97 -6.76 13.04
C VAL A 47 -4.98 -6.01 12.13
N GLU A 48 -4.76 -6.50 10.90
CA GLU A 48 -3.80 -5.92 9.95
C GLU A 48 -4.27 -4.55 9.42
N VAL A 49 -5.58 -4.28 9.44
CA VAL A 49 -6.15 -2.99 9.03
C VAL A 49 -5.75 -1.89 10.03
N GLU A 50 -5.87 -2.17 11.33
CA GLU A 50 -5.46 -1.28 12.41
C GLU A 50 -3.94 -1.10 12.44
N GLU A 51 -3.16 -2.16 12.21
CA GLU A 51 -1.70 -2.06 12.09
C GLU A 51 -1.28 -1.21 10.90
N ALA A 52 -1.95 -1.36 9.75
CA ALA A 52 -1.69 -0.54 8.57
C ALA A 52 -1.99 0.95 8.82
N ALA A 53 -3.03 1.25 9.61
CA ALA A 53 -3.36 2.61 10.03
C ALA A 53 -2.31 3.20 10.97
N ILE A 54 -1.85 2.43 11.97
CA ILE A 54 -0.75 2.84 12.86
C ILE A 54 0.51 3.16 12.07
N GLN A 55 0.89 2.29 11.12
CA GLN A 55 2.05 2.51 10.25
C GLN A 55 1.89 3.76 9.38
N MET A 56 0.66 4.07 8.94
CA MET A 56 0.38 5.27 8.15
C MET A 56 0.58 6.54 8.98
N VAL A 57 0.07 6.58 10.21
CA VAL A 57 0.29 7.71 11.12
C VAL A 57 1.78 7.88 11.44
N GLN A 58 2.48 6.78 11.72
CA GLN A 58 3.93 6.80 11.96
C GLN A 58 4.70 7.35 10.76
N ALA A 59 4.42 6.85 9.55
CA ALA A 59 5.06 7.33 8.33
C ALA A 59 4.79 8.81 8.08
N ASN A 60 3.57 9.28 8.34
CA ASN A 60 3.23 10.70 8.21
C ASN A 60 3.99 11.57 9.22
N LEU A 61 4.18 11.11 10.47
CA LEU A 61 4.99 11.82 11.46
C LEU A 61 6.48 11.84 11.09
N GLU A 62 7.02 10.71 10.58
CA GLU A 62 8.40 10.63 10.09
C GLU A 62 8.62 11.58 8.90
N ASN A 63 7.67 11.66 7.97
CA ASN A 63 7.72 12.56 6.82
C ASN A 63 7.63 14.06 7.21
N LEU A 64 7.05 14.39 8.37
CA LEU A 64 7.01 15.75 8.91
C LEU A 64 8.31 16.14 9.63
N SER A 65 9.15 15.17 9.99
CA SER A 65 10.51 15.44 10.48
C SER A 65 11.43 15.76 9.29
N PRO A 66 12.26 16.82 9.34
CA PRO A 66 13.16 17.17 8.25
C PRO A 66 14.37 16.22 8.11
N THR A 67 14.30 15.00 8.66
CA THR A 67 15.35 14.00 8.54
C THR A 67 15.13 13.13 7.31
N ASP A 68 15.85 13.53 6.25
CA ASP A 68 16.38 12.73 5.15
C ASP A 68 15.89 11.27 5.03
N GLY A 69 15.12 11.01 3.99
CA GLY A 69 15.33 9.82 3.17
C GLY A 69 14.67 8.51 3.62
N ARG A 70 13.62 8.15 2.87
CA ARG A 70 13.36 6.77 2.41
C ARG A 70 12.75 5.81 3.45
N ARG A 71 11.42 5.84 3.53
CA ARG A 71 10.61 4.61 3.41
C ARG A 71 9.46 4.85 2.44
N GLN A 72 9.80 4.83 1.15
CA GLN A 72 8.81 4.40 0.18
C GLN A 72 8.42 2.97 0.61
N ARG A 73 7.17 2.77 1.06
CA ARG A 73 6.48 1.50 0.81
C ARG A 73 6.85 1.11 -0.60
N GLU A 74 7.29 -0.12 -0.83
CA GLU A 74 7.80 -0.60 -2.10
C GLU A 74 6.73 -0.52 -3.21
N SER A 75 6.35 0.68 -3.66
CA SER A 75 6.23 0.93 -5.08
C SER A 75 7.60 0.60 -5.64
N PRO A 76 7.74 -0.33 -6.60
CA PRO A 76 9.03 -0.66 -7.17
C PRO A 76 9.61 0.65 -7.68
N THR A 77 10.63 1.13 -6.98
CA THR A 77 11.45 2.26 -7.42
C THR A 77 11.88 1.91 -8.84
N PRO A 78 11.62 2.74 -9.87
CA PRO A 78 12.33 2.62 -11.11
C PRO A 78 13.74 3.18 -10.83
N ALA A 79 14.53 2.44 -10.04
CA ALA A 79 15.97 2.56 -10.06
C ALA A 79 16.38 2.12 -11.47
N SER A 80 16.37 3.07 -12.41
CA SER A 80 16.87 2.98 -13.78
C SER A 80 16.87 1.56 -14.37
N ARG A 81 15.73 0.87 -14.34
CA ARG A 81 15.53 -0.28 -15.22
C ARG A 81 15.14 0.32 -16.55
N GLU A 82 16.14 0.84 -17.26
CA GLU A 82 16.00 1.22 -18.65
C GLU A 82 15.32 0.02 -19.33
N ARG A 83 14.05 0.20 -19.70
CA ARG A 83 13.28 -0.91 -20.28
C ARG A 83 13.95 -1.21 -21.60
N VAL A 84 14.54 -2.40 -21.72
CA VAL A 84 15.07 -2.91 -22.99
C VAL A 84 14.00 -2.66 -24.07
N PRO A 85 14.29 -1.86 -25.11
CA PRO A 85 13.34 -1.57 -26.19
C PRO A 85 12.73 -2.84 -26.75
N ALA A 86 11.44 -2.79 -27.10
CA ALA A 86 10.71 -3.96 -27.60
C ALA A 86 11.37 -4.60 -28.83
N THR A 87 12.02 -3.77 -29.65
CA THR A 87 12.80 -4.20 -30.83
C THR A 87 13.95 -5.14 -30.49
N LEU A 88 14.56 -5.01 -29.30
CA LEU A 88 15.63 -5.90 -28.83
C LEU A 88 15.11 -7.17 -28.16
N ARG A 89 13.80 -7.25 -27.87
CA ARG A 89 13.17 -8.42 -27.23
C ARG A 89 12.62 -9.42 -28.23
N LEU A 90 12.25 -8.97 -29.42
CA LEU A 90 11.46 -9.77 -30.37
C LEU A 90 12.31 -10.70 -31.25
N GLY A 91 13.63 -10.79 -31.02
CA GLY A 91 14.53 -11.56 -31.88
C GLY A 91 14.60 -10.99 -33.32
N PRO A 92 15.41 -11.59 -34.21
CA PRO A 92 15.47 -11.18 -35.60
C PRO A 92 14.09 -11.33 -36.24
N GLN A 93 13.54 -10.24 -36.76
CA GLN A 93 12.34 -10.29 -37.59
C GLN A 93 12.74 -10.98 -38.90
N VAL A 94 12.16 -12.17 -39.12
CA VAL A 94 12.30 -12.93 -40.37
C VAL A 94 11.28 -12.42 -41.37
#